data_AF-A0A970MJY4-F1
#
_entry.id   AF-A0A970MJY4-F1
#
_cell.length_a   1.000
_cell.length_b   1.000
_cell.length_c   1.000
_cell.angle_alpha   90.00
_cell.angle_beta   90.00
_cell.angle_gamma   90.00
#
_symmetry.space_group_name_H-M   'P 1'
#
loop_
_entity.id
_entity.type
_entity.pdbx_description
1 polymer ?
#
loop_
_entity_poly.entity_id
_entity_poly.type
_entity_poly.pdbx_seq_one_letter_code
_entity_poly.pdbx_strand_id
1 'polypeptide(L)'
;MAKEDNQKKKFSLKGIGLATLGWEIALPIFGGVVFGHYLDRLTKTTYMFTLSFLGLGVFIGYYNIFKRIQIEILRKNLMQQNKKEEESQKQ
;
A
#
# COMPACT_ATOMS: atom_id res chain seq x y z
N MET A 1 41.77 26.91 1.49
CA MET A 1 41.47 25.51 1.87
C MET A 1 40.24 25.53 2.76
N ALA A 2 39.13 24.86 2.53
CA ALA A 2 38.57 24.10 1.42
C ALA A 2 37.04 24.30 1.54
N LYS A 3 36.32 24.48 0.42
CA LYS A 3 34.85 24.48 0.41
C LYS A 3 34.40 23.03 0.51
N GLU A 4 33.86 22.65 1.66
CA GLU A 4 33.25 21.34 1.85
C GLU A 4 31.84 21.39 1.24
N ASP A 5 31.78 21.04 -0.04
CA ASP A 5 30.55 20.93 -0.81
C ASP A 5 29.78 19.70 -0.28
N ASN A 6 28.83 19.98 0.61
CA ASN A 6 27.89 19.02 1.17
C ASN A 6 26.90 18.58 0.08
N GLN A 7 27.41 17.78 -0.87
CA GLN A 7 26.63 17.10 -1.88
C GLN A 7 25.72 16.07 -1.20
N LYS A 8 24.56 16.55 -0.75
CA LYS A 8 23.37 15.76 -0.47
C LYS A 8 23.04 15.01 -1.76
N LYS A 9 23.61 13.80 -1.91
CA LYS A 9 23.19 12.84 -2.93
C LYS A 9 21.67 12.76 -2.83
N LYS A 10 20.97 13.31 -3.82
CA LYS A 10 19.56 13.05 -4.06
C LYS A 10 19.46 11.56 -4.37
N PHE A 11 19.41 10.74 -3.32
CA PHE A 11 19.12 9.32 -3.41
C PHE A 11 17.80 9.26 -4.18
N SER A 12 17.80 8.67 -5.36
CA SER A 12 16.64 8.64 -6.23
C SER A 12 15.57 7.76 -5.57
N LEU A 13 14.76 8.36 -4.69
CA LEU A 13 13.69 7.70 -3.92
C LEU A 13 12.54 7.20 -4.83
N LYS A 14 12.65 7.37 -6.15
CA LYS A 14 11.65 6.90 -7.13
C LYS A 14 11.43 5.37 -7.06
N GLY A 15 12.46 4.59 -6.73
CA GLY A 15 12.34 3.14 -6.56
C GLY A 15 11.65 2.70 -5.26
N ILE A 16 11.67 3.55 -4.23
CA ILE A 16 11.14 3.22 -2.91
C ILE A 16 9.61 3.19 -2.95
N GLY A 17 8.97 4.09 -3.71
CA GLY A 17 7.50 4.09 -3.84
C GLY A 17 6.94 2.77 -4.35
N LEU A 18 7.61 2.15 -5.32
CA LEU A 18 7.22 0.86 -5.89
C LEU A 18 7.49 -0.32 -4.93
N ALA A 19 8.63 -0.30 -4.25
CA ALA A 19 8.96 -1.31 -3.24
C ALA A 19 7.99 -1.26 -2.04
N THR A 20 7.58 -0.06 -1.65
CA THR A 20 6.61 0.16 -0.56
C THR A 20 5.23 -0.39 -0.94
N LEU A 21 4.81 -0.23 -2.20
CA LEU A 21 3.58 -0.83 -2.72
C LEU A 21 3.62 -2.36 -2.72
N GLY A 22 4.74 -2.97 -3.12
CA GLY A 22 4.92 -4.41 -3.03
C GLY A 22 4.84 -4.93 -1.59
N TRP A 23 5.39 -4.18 -0.63
CA TRP A 23 5.37 -4.52 0.79
C TRP A 23 3.97 -4.46 1.41
N GLU A 24 3.15 -3.48 1.03
CA GLU A 24 1.75 -3.35 1.48
C GLU A 24 0.89 -4.57 1.08
N ILE A 25 1.28 -5.30 0.02
CA ILE A 25 0.57 -6.48 -0.49
C ILE A 25 1.23 -7.78 -0.02
N ALA A 26 2.57 -7.80 0.07
CA ALA A 26 3.31 -8.97 0.52
C ALA A 26 2.97 -9.32 1.98
N LEU A 27 2.87 -8.34 2.87
CA LEU A 27 2.58 -8.56 4.30
C LEU A 27 1.25 -9.29 4.54
N PRO A 28 0.11 -8.86 3.97
CA PRO A 28 -1.17 -9.58 4.10
C PRO A 28 -1.14 -10.99 3.53
N ILE A 29 -0.48 -11.19 2.38
CA ILE A 29 -0.40 -12.51 1.72
C ILE A 29 0.50 -13.45 2.52
N PHE A 30 1.74 -13.06 2.81
CA PHE A 30 2.68 -13.86 3.60
C PHE A 30 2.17 -14.08 5.02
N GLY A 31 1.68 -13.03 5.66
CA GLY A 31 1.10 -13.10 7.00
C GLY A 31 -0.10 -14.04 7.03
N GLY A 32 -1.01 -13.95 6.06
CA GLY A 32 -2.15 -14.83 5.94
C GLY A 32 -1.75 -16.30 5.75
N VAL A 33 -0.80 -16.59 4.86
CA VAL A 33 -0.34 -17.96 4.59
C VAL A 33 0.37 -18.57 5.81
N VAL A 34 1.28 -17.82 6.46
CA VAL A 34 2.00 -18.31 7.64
C VAL A 34 1.02 -18.55 8.79
N PHE A 35 0.06 -17.65 9.00
CA PHE A 35 -0.96 -17.80 10.04
C PHE A 35 -1.92 -18.96 9.74
N GLY A 36 -2.32 -19.11 8.47
CA GLY A 36 -3.16 -20.23 8.01
C GLY A 36 -2.46 -21.58 8.18
N HIS A 37 -1.18 -21.67 7.84
CA HIS A 37 -0.38 -22.88 8.01
C HIS A 37 -0.16 -23.24 9.49
N TYR A 38 0.01 -22.22 10.34
CA TYR A 38 0.10 -22.44 11.79
C TYR A 38 -1.21 -23.00 12.35
N LEU A 39 -2.36 -22.47 11.93
CA LEU A 39 -3.67 -23.00 12.30
C LEU A 39 -3.86 -24.44 11.78
N ASP A 40 -3.48 -24.72 10.53
CA ASP A 40 -3.61 -26.06 9.92
C ASP A 40 -2.88 -27.14 10.73
N ARG A 41 -1.72 -26.79 11.31
CA ARG A 41 -0.99 -27.65 12.25
C ARG A 41 -1.73 -27.90 13.56
N LEU A 42 -2.48 -26.93 14.07
CA LEU A 42 -3.26 -27.10 15.30
C LEU A 42 -4.52 -27.94 15.08
N THR A 43 -5.19 -27.79 13.93
CA THR A 43 -6.50 -28.43 13.70
C THR A 43 -6.41 -29.86 13.14
N LYS A 44 -5.23 -30.34 12.70
CA LYS A 44 -5.04 -31.64 11.99
C LYS A 44 -5.97 -31.81 10.77
N THR A 45 -6.51 -30.71 10.26
CA THR A 45 -7.44 -30.70 9.12
C THR A 45 -6.62 -30.58 7.83
N THR A 46 -7.04 -31.29 6.78
CA THR A 46 -6.36 -31.29 5.47
C THR A 46 -6.46 -29.93 4.78
N TYR A 47 -5.52 -29.01 5.01
CA TYR A 47 -5.25 -27.77 4.27
C TYR A 47 -6.40 -26.76 4.06
N MET A 48 -7.60 -27.02 4.57
CA MET A 48 -8.78 -26.16 4.41
C MET A 48 -8.55 -24.77 5.02
N PHE A 49 -7.92 -24.71 6.19
CA PHE A 49 -7.61 -23.43 6.85
C PHE A 49 -6.57 -22.64 6.07
N THR A 50 -5.52 -23.30 5.57
CA THR A 50 -4.51 -22.67 4.73
C THR A 50 -5.15 -22.07 3.47
N LEU A 51 -6.08 -22.78 2.81
CA LEU A 51 -6.75 -22.29 1.61
C LEU A 51 -7.70 -21.12 1.90
N SER A 52 -8.46 -21.18 3.00
CA SER A 52 -9.31 -20.06 3.43
C SER A 52 -8.49 -18.83 3.84
N PHE A 53 -7.38 -19.01 4.55
CA PHE A 53 -6.50 -17.90 4.94
C PHE A 53 -5.73 -17.31 3.75
N LEU A 54 -5.38 -18.12 2.75
CA LEU A 54 -4.85 -17.66 1.48
C LEU A 54 -5.88 -16.76 0.78
N GLY A 55 -7.13 -17.22 0.64
CA GLY A 55 -8.21 -16.44 0.05
C GLY A 55 -8.49 -15.15 0.82
N LEU A 56 -8.51 -15.21 2.15
CA LEU A 56 -8.63 -14.02 3.01
C LEU A 56 -7.46 -13.05 2.85
N GLY A 57 -6.22 -13.54 2.79
CA GLY A 57 -5.03 -12.72 2.59
C GLY A 57 -5.07 -11.97 1.25
N VAL A 58 -5.50 -12.65 0.18
CA VAL A 58 -5.73 -12.02 -1.14
C VAL A 58 -6.85 -10.99 -1.06
N PHE A 59 -7.95 -11.31 -0.40
CA PHE A 59 -9.09 -10.39 -0.25
C PHE A 59 -8.72 -9.12 0.52
N ILE A 60 -7.99 -9.26 1.64
CA ILE A 60 -7.49 -8.15 2.46
C ILE A 60 -6.51 -7.29 1.67
N GLY A 61 -5.57 -7.91 0.94
CA GLY A 61 -4.62 -7.20 0.09
C GLY A 61 -5.33 -6.38 -1.01
N TYR A 62 -6.31 -6.99 -1.68
CA TYR A 62 -7.13 -6.31 -2.68
C TYR A 62 -7.92 -5.15 -2.08
N TYR A 63 -8.56 -5.36 -0.93
CA TYR A 63 -9.34 -4.34 -0.24
C TYR A 63 -8.49 -3.12 0.14
N ASN A 64 -7.25 -3.35 0.56
CA ASN A 64 -6.33 -2.29 0.96
C ASN A 64 -5.96 -1.38 -0.24
N ILE A 65 -5.66 -1.98 -1.40
CA ILE A 65 -5.41 -1.24 -2.65
C ILE A 65 -6.65 -0.45 -3.08
N PHE A 66 -7.82 -1.10 -3.07
CA PHE A 66 -9.06 -0.47 -3.52
C PHE A 66 -9.41 0.76 -2.66
N LYS A 67 -9.20 0.66 -1.35
CA LYS A 67 -9.35 1.77 -0.41
C LYS A 67 -8.36 2.90 -0.69
N ARG A 68 -7.09 2.58 -0.98
CA ARG A 68 -6.06 3.58 -1.33
C ARG A 68 -6.45 4.36 -2.58
N ILE A 69 -6.92 3.67 -3.61
CA ILE A 69 -7.36 4.26 -4.88
C ILE A 69 -8.59 5.15 -4.66
N GLN A 70 -9.61 4.68 -3.92
CA GLN A 70 -10.80 5.50 -3.64
C GLN A 70 -10.47 6.80 -2.91
N ILE A 71 -9.60 6.72 -1.88
CA ILE A 71 -9.19 7.91 -1.12
C ILE A 71 -8.46 8.90 -2.03
N GLU A 72 -7.63 8.41 -2.95
CA GLU A 72 -6.85 9.25 -3.85
C GLU A 72 -7.72 9.93 -4.92
N ILE A 73 -8.73 9.21 -5.45
CA ILE A 73 -9.74 9.77 -6.35
C ILE A 73 -10.56 10.86 -5.64
N LEU A 74 -11.00 10.60 -4.40
CA LEU A 74 -11.78 11.56 -3.63
C LEU A 74 -11.00 12.84 -3.34
N ARG A 75 -9.71 12.70 -2.97
CA ARG A 75 -8.81 13.84 -2.75
C ARG A 75 -8.58 14.66 -4.03
N LYS A 76 -8.42 14.00 -5.18
CA LYS A 76 -8.26 14.69 -6.47
C LYS A 76 -9.45 15.58 -6.80
N ASN A 77 -10.68 15.10 -6.58
CA ASN A 77 -11.90 15.86 -6.88
C ASN A 77 -12.08 17.08 -5.95
N LEU A 78 -11.78 16.92 -4.65
CA LEU A 78 -11.83 18.03 -3.67
C LEU A 78 -10.79 19.12 -3.99
N MET A 79 -9.57 18.73 -4.36
CA MET A 79 -8.53 19.69 -4.76
C MET A 79 -8.88 20.40 -6.07
N GLN A 80 -9.50 19.71 -7.03
CA GLN A 80 -9.96 20.33 -8.26
C GLN A 80 -11.12 21.30 -8.05
N GLN A 81 -12.05 21.03 -7.12
CA GLN A 81 -13.11 21.97 -6.78
C GLN A 81 -12.57 23.24 -6.14
N ASN A 82 -11.76 23.13 -5.09
CA ASN A 82 -11.18 24.30 -4.41
C ASN A 82 -10.39 25.18 -5.38
N LYS A 83 -9.61 24.57 -6.29
CA LYS A 83 -8.83 25.32 -7.28
C LYS A 83 -9.70 26.09 -8.27
N LYS A 84 -10.84 25.51 -8.69
CA LYS A 84 -11.81 26.21 -9.56
C LYS A 84 -12.52 27.35 -8.83
N GLU A 85 -12.84 27.18 -7.55
CA GLU A 85 -13.44 28.24 -6.73
C GLU A 85 -12.47 29.41 -6.51
N GLU A 86 -11.19 29.15 -6.25
CA GLU A 86 -10.16 30.18 -6.13
C GLU A 86 -9.91 30.95 -7.44
N GLU A 87 -9.97 30.27 -8.60
CA GLU A 87 -9.85 30.91 -9.92
C GLU A 87 -11.09 31.75 -10.29
N SER A 88 -12.27 31.38 -9.79
CA SER A 88 -13.53 32.11 -10.02
C SER A 88 -13.69 33.33 -9.13
N GLN A 89 -13.03 33.37 -7.98
CA GLN A 89 -13.02 34.52 -7.06
C GLN A 89 -11.95 35.58 -7.40
N LYS A 90 -11.01 35.25 -8.30
CA LYS A 90 -9.92 36.15 -8.74
C LYS A 90 -10.22 36.87 -10.07
N GLN A 91 -11.31 36.53 -10.76
CA GLN A 91 -11.82 37.24 -11.94
C GLN A 91 -12.91 38.22 -11.53
#